data_AF-A0A9E7JFJ0-F1
#
_entry.id   AF-A0A9E7JFJ0-F1
#
_cell.length_a   1.000
_cell.length_b   1.000
_cell.length_c   1.000
_cell.angle_alpha   90.00
_cell.angle_beta   90.00
_cell.angle_gamma   90.00
#
_symmetry.space_group_name_H-M   'P 1'
#
loop_
_entity.id
_entity.type
_entity.pdbx_description
1 polymer ?
#
loop_
_entity_poly.entity_id
_entity_poly.type
_entity_poly.pdbx_seq_one_letter_code
_entity_poly.pdbx_strand_id
1 'polypeptide(L)'
;MKHVSSHLGIVVPHIEMKHVIASTIYLKGFGGILFIFSSSFGAYLLLLYLALITPVMYDFYNYEVEKPEFAQLFSKFAQNLALFGALLFFLGIKNSILRRQPKKKASKSKTN
;
A
#
# COMPACT_ATOMS: atom_id res chain seq x y z
N MET A 1 19.49 16.97 -10.65
CA MET A 1 18.87 15.64 -10.45
C MET A 1 19.27 14.74 -11.63
N LYS A 2 20.41 14.04 -11.56
CA LYS A 2 20.98 13.21 -12.66
C LYS A 2 21.70 11.94 -12.13
N HIS A 3 21.14 11.22 -11.17
CA HIS A 3 21.84 10.07 -10.56
C HIS A 3 20.98 8.83 -10.33
N VAL A 4 20.02 8.52 -11.21
CA VAL A 4 19.24 7.26 -11.12
C VAL A 4 19.34 6.40 -12.40
N SER A 5 20.18 6.78 -13.36
CA SER A 5 20.26 6.09 -14.66
C SER A 5 21.47 5.16 -14.84
N SER A 6 22.37 5.03 -13.87
CA SER A 6 23.65 4.35 -14.11
C SER A 6 23.75 2.88 -13.66
N HIS A 7 22.79 2.31 -12.93
CA HIS A 7 22.94 0.94 -12.39
C HIS A 7 21.79 -0.04 -12.62
N LEU A 8 20.68 0.40 -13.22
CA LEU A 8 19.60 -0.50 -13.60
C LEU A 8 19.63 -0.61 -15.12
N GLY A 9 20.21 -1.70 -15.65
CA GLY A 9 20.12 -2.11 -17.07
C GLY A 9 18.70 -2.46 -17.52
N ILE A 10 17.70 -1.85 -16.88
CA ILE A 10 16.31 -1.85 -17.25
C ILE A 10 16.17 -0.62 -18.14
N VAL A 11 16.18 -0.85 -19.45
CA VAL A 11 15.68 0.14 -20.42
C VAL A 11 14.27 0.46 -19.95
N VAL A 12 14.11 1.60 -19.26
CA VAL A 12 12.81 2.07 -18.80
C VAL A 12 11.98 2.19 -20.07
N PRO A 13 10.97 1.33 -20.26
CA PRO A 13 10.18 1.39 -21.48
C PRO A 13 9.59 2.79 -21.55
N HIS A 14 9.46 3.34 -22.75
CA HIS A 14 8.98 4.70 -23.05
C HIS A 14 7.53 4.97 -22.60
N ILE A 15 7.03 4.30 -21.55
CA ILE A 15 5.89 4.74 -20.76
C ILE A 15 6.31 6.09 -20.15
N GLU A 16 5.61 7.14 -20.57
CA GLU A 16 5.82 8.48 -20.03
C GLU A 16 5.74 8.43 -18.50
N MET A 17 6.83 8.77 -17.82
CA MET A 17 6.89 8.91 -16.36
C MET A 17 5.70 9.72 -15.82
N LYS A 18 5.19 10.66 -16.61
CA LYS A 18 3.97 11.44 -16.34
C LYS A 18 2.75 10.56 -16.05
N HIS A 19 2.53 9.51 -16.83
CA HIS A 19 1.40 8.60 -16.65
C HIS A 19 1.55 7.75 -15.39
N VAL A 20 2.77 7.32 -15.07
CA VAL A 20 3.08 6.58 -13.82
C VAL A 20 2.87 7.47 -12.60
N ILE A 21 3.32 8.72 -12.66
CA ILE A 21 3.14 9.69 -11.58
C ILE A 21 1.66 10.04 -11.42
N ALA A 22 0.95 10.30 -12.52
CA ALA A 22 -0.48 10.61 -12.50
C ALA A 22 -1.31 9.43 -11.94
N SER A 23 -1.01 8.20 -12.39
CA SER A 23 -1.67 6.99 -11.90
C SER A 23 -1.37 6.72 -10.44
N THR A 24 -0.14 6.94 -9.96
CA THR A 24 0.18 6.79 -8.53
C THR A 24 -0.47 7.86 -7.65
N ILE A 25 -0.56 9.11 -8.10
CA ILE A 25 -1.31 10.17 -7.41
C ILE A 25 -2.79 9.82 -7.35
N TYR A 26 -3.38 9.40 -8.48
CA TYR A 26 -4.77 8.97 -8.55
C TYR A 26 -5.03 7.79 -7.62
N LEU A 27 -4.20 6.74 -7.68
CA LEU A 27 -4.33 5.54 -6.86
C LEU A 27 -4.25 5.86 -5.36
N LYS A 28 -3.30 6.71 -4.96
CA LYS A 28 -3.16 7.16 -3.57
C LYS A 28 -4.38 7.95 -3.11
N GLY A 29 -4.81 8.93 -3.90
CA GLY A 29 -5.96 9.79 -3.56
C GLY A 29 -7.26 9.01 -3.51
N PHE A 30 -7.55 8.23 -4.56
CA PHE A 30 -8.75 7.42 -4.67
C PHE A 30 -8.80 6.31 -3.62
N GLY A 31 -7.69 5.60 -3.42
CA GLY A 31 -7.56 4.60 -2.35
C GLY A 31 -7.76 5.20 -0.96
N GLY A 32 -7.20 6.39 -0.71
CA GLY A 32 -7.37 7.13 0.54
C GLY A 32 -8.82 7.52 0.82
N ILE A 33 -9.51 8.09 -0.17
CA ILE A 33 -10.93 8.47 -0.04
C ILE A 33 -11.79 7.24 0.25
N LEU A 34 -11.62 6.16 -0.52
CA LEU A 34 -12.36 4.91 -0.30
C LEU A 34 -12.08 4.30 1.08
N PHE A 35 -10.84 4.38 1.57
CA PHE A 35 -10.47 3.88 2.88
C PHE A 35 -11.17 4.62 4.02
N ILE A 36 -11.37 5.94 3.92
CA ILE A 36 -12.12 6.74 4.91
C ILE A 36 -13.56 6.21 5.09
N PHE A 37 -14.21 5.78 4.00
CA PHE A 37 -15.52 5.12 4.05
C PHE A 37 -15.47 3.67 4.56
N SER A 38 -14.36 3.27 5.18
CA SER A 38 -14.13 1.93 5.71
C SER A 38 -14.24 0.84 4.62
N SER A 39 -13.88 1.17 3.38
CA SER A 39 -13.90 0.21 2.26
C SER A 39 -12.67 -0.69 2.27
N SER A 40 -12.88 -2.02 2.27
CA SER A 40 -11.79 -2.98 2.07
C SER A 40 -11.10 -2.79 0.72
N PHE A 41 -11.83 -2.37 -0.32
CA PHE A 41 -11.26 -2.09 -1.63
C PHE A 41 -10.30 -0.89 -1.59
N GLY A 42 -10.63 0.16 -0.83
CA GLY A 42 -9.72 1.28 -0.58
C GLY A 42 -8.42 0.85 0.09
N ALA A 43 -8.49 -0.05 1.07
CA ALA A 43 -7.31 -0.61 1.72
C ALA A 43 -6.41 -1.39 0.73
N TYR A 44 -6.99 -2.20 -0.16
CA TYR A 44 -6.21 -2.91 -1.19
C TYR A 44 -5.54 -1.97 -2.18
N LEU A 45 -6.22 -0.90 -2.62
CA LEU A 45 -5.63 0.12 -3.50
C LEU A 45 -4.45 0.82 -2.83
N LEU A 46 -4.56 1.15 -1.54
CA LEU A 46 -3.47 1.73 -0.76
C LEU A 46 -2.31 0.75 -0.56
N LEU A 47 -2.59 -0.53 -0.29
CA LEU A 47 -1.55 -1.57 -0.19
C LEU A 47 -0.78 -1.73 -1.50
N LEU A 48 -1.49 -1.71 -2.64
CA LEU A 48 -0.86 -1.75 -3.97
C LEU A 48 0.02 -0.51 -4.20
N TYR A 49 -0.48 0.68 -3.87
CA TYR A 49 0.29 1.92 -3.95
C TYR A 49 1.57 1.84 -3.11
N LEU A 50 1.47 1.41 -1.85
CA LEU A 50 2.64 1.24 -0.99
C LEU A 50 3.61 0.19 -1.57
N ALA A 51 3.13 -0.97 -1.99
CA ALA A 51 3.98 -2.04 -2.53
C ALA A 51 4.78 -1.60 -3.77
N LEU A 52 4.22 -0.71 -4.60
CA LEU A 52 4.89 -0.20 -5.79
C LEU A 52 5.87 0.95 -5.49
N ILE A 53 5.51 1.89 -4.60
CA ILE A 53 6.34 3.05 -4.29
C ILE A 53 7.51 2.69 -3.39
N THR A 54 7.32 1.76 -2.47
CA THR A 54 8.31 1.47 -1.42
C THR A 54 9.66 0.95 -1.99
N PRO A 55 9.72 0.01 -2.94
CA PRO A 55 10.99 -0.40 -3.54
C PRO A 55 11.55 0.64 -4.53
N VAL A 56 10.71 1.48 -5.14
CA VAL A 56 11.13 2.44 -6.17
C VAL A 56 11.66 3.74 -5.56
N MET A 57 11.15 4.15 -4.40
CA MET A 57 11.36 5.49 -3.85
C MET A 57 12.31 5.55 -2.66
N TYR A 58 12.77 4.39 -2.18
CA TYR A 58 13.67 4.28 -1.04
C TYR A 58 14.96 3.58 -1.49
N ASP A 59 15.89 4.35 -2.05
CA ASP A 59 17.23 3.87 -2.43
C ASP A 59 18.21 3.80 -1.24
N PHE A 60 17.71 3.73 0.01
CA PHE A 60 18.56 3.71 1.21
C PHE A 60 19.60 2.59 1.18
N TYR A 61 19.36 1.53 0.41
CA TYR A 61 20.32 0.46 0.14
C TYR A 61 21.62 0.93 -0.53
N ASN A 62 21.61 2.08 -1.21
CA ASN A 62 22.81 2.68 -1.82
C ASN A 62 23.58 3.60 -0.87
N TYR A 63 23.06 3.90 0.31
CA TYR A 63 23.74 4.76 1.29
C TYR A 63 24.28 3.92 2.45
N GLU A 64 25.47 4.29 2.91
CA GLU A 64 26.06 3.74 4.13
C GLU A 64 25.20 4.11 5.34
N VAL A 65 25.08 3.19 6.29
CA VAL A 65 24.21 3.31 7.48
C VAL A 65 24.55 4.53 8.34
N GLU A 66 25.81 4.98 8.29
CA GLU A 66 26.33 6.13 9.05
C GLU A 66 25.92 7.48 8.46
N LYS A 67 25.39 7.50 7.24
CA LYS A 67 24.98 8.74 6.60
C LYS A 67 23.62 9.21 7.13
N PRO A 68 23.44 10.52 7.37
CA PRO A 68 22.16 11.06 7.79
C PRO A 68 21.05 10.84 6.74
N GLU A 69 21.41 10.74 5.45
CA GLU A 69 20.45 10.42 4.38
C GLU A 69 19.84 9.02 4.55
N PHE A 70 20.62 8.04 4.99
CA PHE A 70 20.13 6.69 5.28
C PHE A 70 19.07 6.73 6.38
N ALA A 71 19.36 7.38 7.51
CA ALA A 71 18.45 7.45 8.64
C ALA A 71 17.11 8.13 8.28
N GLN A 72 17.16 9.21 7.51
CA GLN A 72 15.95 9.89 7.03
C GLN A 72 15.12 9.02 6.09
N LEU A 73 15.78 8.37 5.14
CA LEU A 73 15.13 7.57 4.11
C LEU A 73 14.57 6.27 4.70
N PHE A 74 15.32 5.63 5.61
CA PHE A 74 14.89 4.48 6.40
C PHE A 74 13.71 4.81 7.31
N SER A 75 13.72 5.96 8.00
CA SER A 75 12.59 6.38 8.84
C SER A 75 11.31 6.54 8.04
N LYS A 76 11.39 7.15 6.85
CA LYS A 76 10.25 7.26 5.93
C LYS A 76 9.80 5.88 5.41
N PHE A 77 10.73 4.99 5.08
CA PHE A 77 10.42 3.61 4.71
C PHE A 77 9.68 2.88 5.84
N ALA A 78 10.20 2.97 7.07
CA ALA A 78 9.62 2.34 8.26
C ALA A 78 8.21 2.89 8.55
N GLN A 79 7.97 4.19 8.37
CA GLN A 79 6.64 4.78 8.47
C GLN A 79 5.67 4.21 7.43
N ASN A 80 6.10 4.05 6.18
CA ASN A 80 5.28 3.41 5.16
C ASN A 80 5.03 1.93 5.48
N LEU A 81 6.03 1.21 5.99
CA LEU A 81 5.87 -0.17 6.41
C LEU A 81 4.87 -0.32 7.57
N ALA A 82 4.90 0.62 8.53
CA ALA A 82 3.93 0.67 9.62
C ALA A 82 2.50 0.91 9.09
N LEU A 83 2.34 1.83 8.12
CA LEU A 83 1.06 2.06 7.44
C LEU A 83 0.58 0.81 6.69
N PHE A 84 1.48 0.12 6.00
CA PHE A 84 1.18 -1.15 5.32
C PHE A 84 0.64 -2.20 6.30
N GLY A 85 1.33 -2.36 7.45
CA GLY A 85 0.88 -3.24 8.52
C GLY A 85 -0.49 -2.87 9.08
N ALA A 86 -0.75 -1.58 9.30
CA ALA A 86 -2.05 -1.09 9.77
C ALA A 86 -3.19 -1.40 8.78
N LEU A 87 -2.93 -1.26 7.47
CA LEU A 87 -3.90 -1.60 6.42
C LEU A 87 -4.20 -3.12 6.37
N LEU A 88 -3.17 -3.96 6.53
CA LEU A 88 -3.35 -5.41 6.64
C LEU A 88 -4.16 -5.79 7.88
N PHE A 89 -3.89 -5.15 9.01
CA PHE A 89 -4.63 -5.35 10.25
C PHE A 89 -6.11 -4.98 10.10
N PHE A 90 -6.39 -3.81 9.51
CA PHE A 90 -7.75 -3.37 9.18
C PHE A 90 -8.49 -4.40 8.31
N LEU A 91 -7.83 -4.90 7.27
CA LEU A 91 -8.39 -5.92 6.38
C LEU A 91 -8.65 -7.24 7.11
N GLY A 92 -7.69 -7.68 7.94
CA GLY A 92 -7.80 -8.87 8.77
C GLY A 92 -8.98 -8.79 9.74
N ILE A 93 -9.16 -7.64 10.41
CA ILE A 93 -10.31 -7.39 11.28
C ILE A 93 -11.61 -7.49 10.48
N LYS A 94 -11.75 -6.78 9.35
CA LYS A 94 -12.99 -6.80 8.56
C LYS A 94 -13.34 -8.20 8.07
N ASN A 95 -12.36 -8.98 7.62
CA ASN A 95 -12.58 -10.35 7.17
C ASN A 95 -13.01 -11.26 8.34
N SER A 96 -12.42 -11.06 9.54
CA SER A 96 -12.79 -11.81 10.74
C SER A 96 -14.19 -11.46 11.26
N ILE A 97 -14.60 -10.19 11.23
CA ILE A 97 -15.93 -9.73 11.65
C ILE A 97 -17.00 -10.27 10.70
N LEU A 98 -16.77 -10.23 9.39
CA LEU A 98 -17.69 -10.78 8.40
C LEU A 98 -17.87 -12.30 8.59
N ARG A 99 -16.80 -13.01 8.95
CA ARG A 99 -16.83 -14.45 9.25
C ARG A 99 -17.50 -14.78 10.59
N ARG A 100 -17.50 -13.83 11.54
CA ARG A 100 -18.20 -13.94 12.83
C ARG A 100 -19.68 -13.59 12.75
N GLN A 101 -20.17 -13.00 11.65
CA GLN A 101 -21.61 -12.92 11.43
C GLN A 101 -22.13 -14.36 11.33
N PRO A 102 -22.93 -14.84 12.29
CA PRO A 102 -23.53 -16.14 12.15
C PRO A 102 -24.41 -16.03 10.92
N LYS A 103 -24.08 -16.78 9.85
CA LYS A 103 -25.01 -17.09 8.76
C LYS A 103 -26.36 -17.22 9.43
N LYS A 104 -27.31 -16.31 9.14
CA LYS A 104 -28.68 -16.35 9.67
C LYS A 104 -29.06 -17.83 9.67
N LYS A 105 -29.07 -18.46 10.85
CA LYS A 105 -29.67 -19.79 10.97
C LYS A 105 -31.09 -19.49 10.55
N ALA A 106 -31.47 -19.96 9.36
CA ALA A 106 -32.85 -19.90 8.92
C ALA A 106 -33.67 -20.37 10.11
N SER A 107 -34.52 -19.48 10.62
CA SER A 107 -35.44 -19.78 11.70
C SER A 107 -36.15 -21.06 11.26
N LYS A 108 -35.83 -22.19 11.90
CA LYS A 108 -36.56 -23.43 11.66
C LYS A 108 -38.00 -23.11 12.03
N SER A 109 -38.88 -23.12 11.02
CA SER A 109 -40.32 -23.09 11.25
C SER A 109 -40.63 -24.21 12.23
N LYS A 110 -41.16 -23.86 13.41
CA LYS A 110 -41.70 -24.86 14.34
C LYS A 110 -43.00 -25.36 13.71
N THR A 111 -43.07 -26.64 13.38
CA THR A 111 -44.31 -27.32 13.02
C THR A 111 -44.88 -27.97 14.27
N ASN A 112 -46.13 -27.60 14.58
CA ASN A 112 -47.12 -28.12 15.54
C ASN A 112 -46.66 -28.43 16.97
#